data_AF-A0A535JZR9-F1
#
_entry.id   AF-A0A535JZR9-F1
#
_cell.length_a   1.000
_cell.length_b   1.000
_cell.length_c   1.000
_cell.angle_alpha   90.00
_cell.angle_beta   90.00
_cell.angle_gamma   90.00
#
_symmetry.space_group_name_H-M   'P 1'
#
loop_
_entity.id
_entity.type
_entity.pdbx_description
1 polymer ?
#
loop_
_entity_poly.entity_id
_entity_poly.type
_entity_poly.pdbx_seq_one_letter_code
_entity_poly.pdbx_strand_id
1 'polypeptide(L)'
;MLRKGYALVTTAVFTAALSVAVGGPARGAIFTVTTTSDSGPGSLRQAILDANAAPGLDTIAFSIAGAAPHTIALLSSLEIDDPVVIDATTEPGFADAPVVELIGTSMDPPDSALLITSGGSTVRGLAIGGFTAAIVINGGRSGNVIAGDYIGTDASGEVALPNSTGVFVSNLSNNRIGGTTAADRNVISGNGDGILMLVHTINNVIQGNYIGTDASGTLRLGNYNGVNFLSGFNTNLVGGSTPGAGNVIAGNNNDGIELNGSAGNTIQGNYIGTNAAGASGLGNANNGVFVNFGCCNLIGGFGPGTRNVISGNGGDGILISHPFLGTTVQGNWIGVAPSGTTTLGNAMYGIDIHATNPSARPDWGDHLFGNVISANGVAGGSGIRIGDGANLTIVVRNLVGTDPTGTAAMSNYGDGVVIDSAPRTAIGGVDAGNTIAFNAGIGVNVLSGTGATISDNSIFANGGLGIDLAPGGVTPNDKRDGDVGANQLQNFPELQSAVSRGTSGTVRGKLDSVPSSSFRIEVFGNAACDPSGNGEGQTFLGAADLTTNNGGNGEFSVTAAFAPGDYITATATDESGNTSEFSGCLLATAPD
;
A
#
# COMPACT_ATOMS: atom_id res chain seq x y z
N MET A 1 -84.86 -55.42 4.90
CA MET A 1 -84.81 -53.94 4.97
C MET A 1 -84.22 -53.41 3.68
N LEU A 2 -84.80 -52.32 3.17
CA LEU A 2 -84.71 -51.79 1.81
C LEU A 2 -83.75 -50.57 1.71
N ARG A 3 -83.26 -50.31 0.47
CA ARG A 3 -82.74 -49.03 -0.14
C ARG A 3 -81.26 -48.66 0.11
N LYS A 4 -80.38 -48.57 -0.92
CA LYS A 4 -80.16 -47.53 -2.00
C LYS A 4 -79.73 -46.16 -1.42
N GLY A 5 -78.79 -45.34 -1.92
CA GLY A 5 -77.78 -45.27 -3.01
C GLY A 5 -76.75 -44.18 -2.58
N TYR A 6 -75.68 -43.73 -3.26
CA TYR A 6 -75.46 -43.33 -4.66
C TYR A 6 -73.94 -43.17 -4.92
N ALA A 7 -73.55 -43.21 -6.20
CA ALA A 7 -72.18 -43.16 -6.74
C ALA A 7 -71.49 -41.78 -6.68
N LEU A 8 -70.15 -41.77 -6.68
CA LEU A 8 -69.34 -40.60 -7.02
C LEU A 8 -68.47 -40.91 -8.25
N VAL A 9 -68.49 -39.98 -9.20
CA VAL A 9 -67.88 -40.01 -10.53
C VAL A 9 -66.36 -39.78 -10.41
N THR A 10 -65.56 -40.61 -11.10
CA THR A 10 -64.12 -40.40 -11.28
C THR A 10 -63.85 -39.48 -12.49
N THR A 11 -63.27 -38.31 -12.24
CA THR A 11 -62.78 -37.40 -13.29
C THR A 11 -61.34 -37.78 -13.65
N ALA A 12 -61.10 -38.14 -14.90
CA ALA A 12 -59.76 -38.38 -15.43
C ALA A 12 -59.07 -37.03 -15.74
N VAL A 13 -57.93 -36.77 -15.12
CA VAL A 13 -57.05 -35.64 -15.46
C VAL A 13 -56.04 -36.13 -16.49
N PHE A 14 -56.08 -35.56 -17.70
CA PHE A 14 -55.04 -35.73 -18.71
C PHE A 14 -53.82 -34.89 -18.30
N THR A 15 -52.70 -35.52 -17.96
CA THR A 15 -51.39 -34.87 -17.86
C THR A 15 -50.76 -34.80 -19.25
N ALA A 16 -50.72 -33.61 -19.85
CA ALA A 16 -49.87 -33.34 -21.00
C ALA A 16 -48.41 -33.28 -20.52
N ALA A 17 -47.58 -34.22 -20.95
CA ALA A 17 -46.14 -34.13 -20.75
C ALA A 17 -45.58 -33.06 -21.69
N LEU A 18 -45.28 -31.88 -21.14
CA LEU A 18 -44.47 -30.86 -21.81
C LEU A 18 -43.00 -31.32 -21.71
N SER A 19 -42.49 -31.93 -22.78
CA SER A 19 -41.05 -32.16 -22.92
C SER A 19 -40.39 -30.81 -23.20
N VAL A 20 -40.00 -30.10 -22.14
CA VAL A 20 -39.02 -29.02 -22.27
C VAL A 20 -37.69 -29.71 -22.57
N ALA A 21 -37.27 -29.69 -23.83
CA ALA A 21 -35.90 -29.93 -24.17
C ALA A 21 -35.09 -28.82 -23.49
N VAL A 22 -34.50 -29.12 -22.33
CA VAL A 22 -33.43 -28.30 -21.78
C VAL A 22 -32.26 -28.52 -22.73
N GLY A 23 -32.15 -27.66 -23.74
CA GLY A 23 -30.91 -27.55 -24.50
C GLY A 23 -29.79 -27.34 -23.49
N GLY A 24 -28.71 -28.13 -23.61
CA GLY A 24 -27.46 -27.79 -22.91
C GLY A 24 -27.06 -26.35 -23.25
N PRO A 25 -26.14 -25.73 -22.49
CA PRO A 25 -25.71 -24.36 -22.78
C PRO A 25 -25.37 -24.27 -24.27
N ALA A 26 -26.09 -23.41 -24.99
CA ALA A 26 -25.84 -23.19 -26.40
C ALA A 26 -24.35 -22.83 -26.53
N ARG A 27 -23.62 -23.60 -27.35
CA ARG A 27 -22.22 -23.30 -27.63
C ARG A 27 -22.20 -21.94 -28.35
N GLY A 28 -21.54 -20.95 -27.75
CA GLY A 28 -21.40 -19.61 -28.34
C GLY A 28 -20.88 -19.67 -29.78
N ALA A 29 -21.29 -18.69 -30.59
CA ALA A 29 -20.82 -18.56 -31.95
C ALA A 29 -19.30 -18.27 -31.96
N ILE A 30 -18.64 -18.71 -33.04
CA ILE A 30 -17.23 -18.40 -33.28
C ILE A 30 -17.15 -17.57 -34.54
N PHE A 31 -16.62 -16.35 -34.43
CA PHE A 31 -16.35 -15.45 -35.55
C PHE A 31 -14.84 -15.35 -35.74
N THR A 32 -14.35 -15.51 -36.96
CA THR A 32 -12.91 -15.52 -37.24
C THR A 32 -12.48 -14.28 -37.99
N VAL A 33 -11.48 -13.58 -37.44
CA VAL A 33 -10.78 -12.47 -38.07
C VAL A 33 -9.72 -13.03 -39.02
N THR A 34 -9.74 -12.62 -40.27
CA THR A 34 -8.86 -13.13 -41.33
C THR A 34 -8.14 -12.04 -42.12
N THR A 35 -8.43 -10.77 -41.83
CA THR A 35 -7.83 -9.61 -42.51
C THR A 35 -7.55 -8.47 -41.52
N THR A 36 -6.56 -7.65 -41.85
CA THR A 36 -6.20 -6.43 -41.11
C THR A 36 -7.00 -5.19 -41.52
N SER A 37 -7.95 -5.34 -42.45
CA SER A 37 -8.87 -4.26 -42.83
C SER A 37 -9.69 -3.80 -41.62
N ASP A 38 -9.91 -2.48 -41.49
CA ASP A 38 -10.77 -1.91 -40.44
C ASP A 38 -12.22 -2.43 -40.50
N SER A 39 -12.75 -2.68 -41.70
CA SER A 39 -14.14 -3.06 -41.90
C SER A 39 -14.32 -4.05 -43.07
N GLY A 40 -15.53 -4.62 -43.16
CA GLY A 40 -15.92 -5.60 -44.16
C GLY A 40 -15.69 -7.05 -43.72
N PRO A 41 -16.11 -8.03 -44.54
CA PRO A 41 -16.05 -9.45 -44.18
C PRO A 41 -14.64 -9.89 -43.74
N GLY A 42 -14.57 -10.59 -42.62
CA GLY A 42 -13.33 -11.11 -42.03
C GLY A 42 -12.52 -10.08 -41.22
N SER A 43 -12.96 -8.82 -41.11
CA SER A 43 -12.34 -7.83 -40.19
C SER A 43 -12.75 -8.06 -38.75
N LEU A 44 -11.95 -7.55 -37.80
CA LEU A 44 -12.31 -7.53 -36.38
C LEU A 44 -13.62 -6.77 -36.13
N ARG A 45 -13.83 -5.63 -36.80
CA ARG A 45 -15.07 -4.86 -36.68
C ARG A 45 -16.28 -5.67 -37.11
N GLN A 46 -16.20 -6.41 -38.22
CA GLN A 46 -17.31 -7.26 -38.65
C GLN A 46 -17.56 -8.40 -37.66
N ALA A 47 -16.51 -9.03 -37.13
CA ALA A 47 -16.65 -10.09 -36.12
C ALA A 47 -17.34 -9.59 -34.84
N ILE A 48 -17.04 -8.37 -34.40
CA ILE A 48 -17.70 -7.73 -33.25
C ILE A 48 -19.16 -7.41 -33.56
N LEU A 49 -19.46 -6.88 -34.75
CA LEU A 49 -20.85 -6.64 -35.18
C LEU A 49 -21.67 -7.93 -35.20
N ASP A 50 -21.08 -9.02 -35.69
CA ASP A 50 -21.73 -10.32 -35.76
C ASP A 50 -21.95 -10.90 -34.35
N ALA A 51 -20.98 -10.75 -33.44
CA ALA A 51 -21.10 -11.15 -32.03
C ALA A 51 -22.17 -10.33 -31.29
N ASN A 52 -22.19 -9.00 -31.45
CA ASN A 52 -23.24 -8.16 -30.86
C ASN A 52 -24.65 -8.54 -31.36
N ALA A 53 -24.76 -9.11 -32.56
CA ALA A 53 -26.02 -9.57 -33.13
C ALA A 53 -26.41 -11.00 -32.71
N ALA A 54 -25.50 -11.75 -32.08
CA ALA A 54 -25.67 -13.13 -31.65
C ALA A 54 -25.76 -13.21 -30.12
N PRO A 55 -26.96 -13.42 -29.54
CA PRO A 55 -27.11 -13.34 -28.08
C PRO A 55 -26.34 -14.43 -27.32
N GLY A 56 -25.55 -14.01 -26.34
CA GLY A 56 -24.85 -14.90 -25.41
C GLY A 56 -23.34 -14.78 -25.53
N LEU A 57 -22.60 -15.55 -24.71
CA LEU A 57 -21.15 -15.48 -24.75
C LEU A 57 -20.59 -16.11 -26.02
N ASP A 58 -20.12 -15.26 -26.92
CA ASP A 58 -19.48 -15.66 -28.18
C ASP A 58 -17.95 -15.63 -28.10
N THR A 59 -17.28 -16.11 -29.15
CA THR A 59 -15.81 -16.07 -29.27
C THR A 59 -15.40 -15.46 -30.61
N ILE A 60 -14.50 -14.49 -30.55
CA ILE A 60 -13.80 -13.96 -31.72
C ILE A 60 -12.39 -14.56 -31.71
N ALA A 61 -12.09 -15.36 -32.73
CA ALA A 61 -10.79 -15.98 -32.96
C ALA A 61 -10.07 -15.30 -34.15
N PHE A 62 -8.77 -15.52 -34.27
CA PHE A 62 -7.90 -14.88 -35.26
C PHE A 62 -7.17 -15.94 -36.11
N SER A 63 -7.10 -15.70 -37.41
CA SER A 63 -6.37 -16.51 -38.40
C SER A 63 -5.99 -15.64 -39.60
N ILE A 64 -5.24 -14.57 -39.36
CA ILE A 64 -4.85 -13.58 -40.35
C ILE A 64 -3.68 -14.13 -41.19
N ALA A 65 -3.80 -14.09 -42.51
CA ALA A 65 -2.73 -14.56 -43.38
C ALA A 65 -1.56 -13.56 -43.43
N GLY A 66 -0.32 -14.05 -43.34
CA GLY A 66 0.88 -13.24 -43.52
C GLY A 66 1.91 -13.46 -42.43
N ALA A 67 2.89 -12.57 -42.35
CA ALA A 67 3.83 -12.53 -41.24
C ALA A 67 3.32 -11.57 -40.16
N ALA A 68 3.39 -12.00 -38.89
CA ALA A 68 3.15 -11.16 -37.73
C ALA A 68 4.27 -10.10 -37.55
N PRO A 69 4.01 -8.97 -36.84
CA PRO A 69 2.73 -8.61 -36.23
C PRO A 69 1.67 -8.18 -37.27
N HIS A 70 0.41 -8.50 -37.00
CA HIS A 70 -0.77 -8.13 -37.79
C HIS A 70 -1.38 -6.84 -37.26
N THR A 71 -1.01 -5.72 -37.88
CA THR A 71 -1.49 -4.40 -37.49
C THR A 71 -2.83 -4.05 -38.15
N ILE A 72 -3.85 -3.78 -37.33
CA ILE A 72 -5.20 -3.33 -37.72
C ILE A 72 -5.31 -1.85 -37.39
N ALA A 73 -5.33 -1.00 -38.42
CA ALA A 73 -5.54 0.44 -38.24
C ALA A 73 -7.04 0.74 -38.12
N LEU A 74 -7.45 1.21 -36.94
CA LEU A 74 -8.85 1.50 -36.66
C LEU A 74 -9.23 2.92 -37.09
N LEU A 75 -10.43 3.07 -37.65
CA LEU A 75 -10.98 4.36 -38.08
C LEU A 75 -12.04 4.92 -37.11
N SER A 76 -12.60 4.09 -36.23
CA SER A 76 -13.52 4.45 -35.15
C SER A 76 -13.52 3.38 -34.05
N SER A 77 -14.06 3.70 -32.87
CA SER A 77 -14.13 2.74 -31.75
C SER A 77 -14.85 1.44 -32.14
N LEU A 78 -14.48 0.34 -31.49
CA LEU A 78 -15.14 -0.95 -31.59
C LEU A 78 -16.05 -1.14 -30.38
N GLU A 79 -17.36 -1.04 -30.60
CA GLU A 79 -18.39 -1.14 -29.55
C GLU A 79 -18.74 -2.61 -29.26
N ILE A 80 -18.65 -3.02 -28.00
CA ILE A 80 -18.93 -4.37 -27.52
C ILE A 80 -20.16 -4.31 -26.60
N ASP A 81 -21.31 -4.70 -27.16
CA ASP A 81 -22.64 -4.55 -26.56
C ASP A 81 -23.23 -5.88 -26.08
N ASP A 82 -22.70 -7.02 -26.54
CA ASP A 82 -22.99 -8.36 -26.02
C ASP A 82 -21.71 -9.01 -25.43
N PRO A 83 -21.82 -9.98 -24.49
CA PRO A 83 -20.63 -10.60 -23.90
C PRO A 83 -19.84 -11.39 -24.94
N VAL A 84 -18.55 -11.12 -25.08
CA VAL A 84 -17.70 -11.78 -26.07
C VAL A 84 -16.31 -12.09 -25.52
N VAL A 85 -15.73 -13.21 -25.93
CA VAL A 85 -14.31 -13.51 -25.75
C VAL A 85 -13.56 -13.11 -27.02
N ILE A 86 -12.84 -12.00 -27.00
CA ILE A 86 -11.88 -11.63 -28.04
C ILE A 86 -10.55 -12.32 -27.70
N ASP A 87 -10.20 -13.35 -28.46
CA ASP A 87 -9.05 -14.21 -28.18
C ASP A 87 -7.99 -14.15 -29.29
N ALA A 88 -7.12 -13.14 -29.22
CA ALA A 88 -6.00 -13.01 -30.15
C ALA A 88 -4.87 -14.03 -29.91
N THR A 89 -4.91 -14.81 -28.82
CA THR A 89 -3.98 -15.93 -28.62
C THR A 89 -4.21 -17.09 -29.60
N THR A 90 -5.36 -17.08 -30.28
CA THR A 90 -5.69 -18.04 -31.34
C THR A 90 -4.97 -17.78 -32.66
N GLU A 91 -4.39 -16.58 -32.85
CA GLU A 91 -3.66 -16.23 -34.07
C GLU A 91 -2.41 -17.10 -34.24
N PRO A 92 -2.21 -17.73 -35.41
CA PRO A 92 -0.97 -18.40 -35.75
C PRO A 92 0.27 -17.52 -35.52
N GLY A 93 1.21 -18.03 -34.72
CA GLY A 93 2.44 -17.31 -34.38
C GLY A 93 2.43 -16.67 -32.99
N PHE A 94 1.29 -16.67 -32.29
CA PHE A 94 1.27 -16.35 -30.86
C PHE A 94 2.18 -17.31 -30.08
N ALA A 95 3.11 -16.75 -29.31
CA ALA A 95 4.07 -17.48 -28.49
C ALA A 95 4.32 -16.71 -27.18
N ASP A 96 3.29 -16.64 -26.34
CA ASP A 96 3.28 -15.91 -25.06
C ASP A 96 3.47 -14.38 -25.17
N ALA A 97 3.34 -13.83 -26.39
CA ALA A 97 3.34 -12.40 -26.68
C ALA A 97 2.31 -12.09 -27.79
N PRO A 98 1.63 -10.93 -27.74
CA PRO A 98 0.69 -10.51 -28.77
C PRO A 98 1.31 -10.50 -30.17
N VAL A 99 0.52 -10.92 -31.16
CA VAL A 99 0.87 -10.85 -32.58
C VAL A 99 -0.16 -10.09 -33.41
N VAL A 100 -1.25 -9.65 -32.78
CA VAL A 100 -2.28 -8.79 -33.37
C VAL A 100 -2.23 -7.44 -32.67
N GLU A 101 -2.08 -6.37 -33.44
CA GLU A 101 -1.91 -5.02 -32.94
C GLU A 101 -3.03 -4.11 -33.45
N LEU A 102 -3.69 -3.39 -32.54
CA LEU A 102 -4.68 -2.36 -32.85
C LEU A 102 -4.01 -1.00 -32.75
N ILE A 103 -4.11 -0.19 -33.82
CA ILE A 103 -3.52 1.16 -33.85
C ILE A 103 -4.58 2.24 -34.13
N GLY A 104 -4.57 3.29 -33.29
CA GLY A 104 -5.56 4.38 -33.33
C GLY A 104 -5.11 5.63 -34.09
N THR A 105 -3.88 5.65 -34.62
CA THR A 105 -3.28 6.84 -35.26
C THR A 105 -4.02 7.33 -36.52
N SER A 106 -4.99 6.58 -37.02
CA SER A 106 -5.83 6.92 -38.17
C SER A 106 -7.25 7.36 -37.80
N MET A 107 -7.59 7.46 -36.52
CA MET A 107 -8.89 7.96 -36.05
C MET A 107 -8.96 9.49 -36.12
N ASP A 108 -10.06 10.01 -36.67
CA ASP A 108 -10.38 11.43 -36.70
C ASP A 108 -11.90 11.64 -36.45
N PRO A 109 -12.32 12.11 -35.25
CA PRO A 109 -11.48 12.49 -34.12
C PRO A 109 -10.84 11.30 -33.38
N PRO A 110 -9.76 11.49 -32.61
CA PRO A 110 -9.20 10.46 -31.74
C PRO A 110 -10.21 9.93 -30.72
N ASP A 111 -10.24 8.61 -30.53
CA ASP A 111 -11.17 7.94 -29.62
C ASP A 111 -10.52 6.68 -29.01
N SER A 112 -11.30 5.88 -28.29
CA SER A 112 -10.91 4.61 -27.70
C SER A 112 -10.85 3.46 -28.71
N ALA A 113 -10.04 2.44 -28.44
CA ALA A 113 -10.00 1.25 -29.30
C ALA A 113 -11.23 0.36 -29.08
N LEU A 114 -11.40 -0.12 -27.84
CA LEU A 114 -12.50 -0.99 -27.44
C LEU A 114 -13.39 -0.27 -26.42
N LEU A 115 -14.68 -0.16 -26.73
CA LEU A 115 -15.71 0.34 -25.82
C LEU A 115 -16.60 -0.82 -25.39
N ILE A 116 -16.40 -1.32 -24.17
CA ILE A 116 -17.17 -2.42 -23.58
C ILE A 116 -18.34 -1.84 -22.79
N THR A 117 -19.55 -2.02 -23.30
CA THR A 117 -20.81 -1.65 -22.61
C THR A 117 -21.54 -2.88 -22.05
N SER A 118 -21.16 -4.07 -22.50
CA SER A 118 -21.62 -5.37 -21.98
C SER A 118 -20.88 -5.78 -20.69
N GLY A 119 -21.36 -6.85 -20.05
CA GLY A 119 -20.69 -7.46 -18.89
C GLY A 119 -20.38 -8.92 -19.17
N GLY A 120 -19.25 -9.43 -18.68
CA GLY A 120 -18.82 -10.81 -18.91
C GLY A 120 -17.95 -11.01 -20.16
N SER A 121 -17.49 -9.93 -20.79
CA SER A 121 -16.56 -10.00 -21.92
C SER A 121 -15.13 -10.28 -21.47
N THR A 122 -14.35 -10.91 -22.34
CA THR A 122 -12.90 -11.09 -22.16
C THR A 122 -12.16 -10.51 -23.35
N VAL A 123 -11.14 -9.72 -23.09
CA VAL A 123 -10.14 -9.29 -24.08
C VAL A 123 -8.82 -9.96 -23.70
N ARG A 124 -8.18 -10.60 -24.69
CA ARG A 124 -6.85 -11.20 -24.48
C ARG A 124 -5.97 -11.24 -25.72
N GLY A 125 -4.66 -11.14 -25.49
CA GLY A 125 -3.61 -11.37 -26.47
C GLY A 125 -3.41 -10.25 -27.50
N LEU A 126 -3.93 -9.06 -27.25
CA LEU A 126 -3.82 -7.91 -28.16
C LEU A 126 -2.70 -6.96 -27.75
N ALA A 127 -2.02 -6.36 -28.73
CA ALA A 127 -1.29 -5.11 -28.54
C ALA A 127 -2.18 -3.92 -28.93
N ILE A 128 -2.26 -2.85 -28.13
CA ILE A 128 -3.20 -1.74 -28.35
C ILE A 128 -2.53 -0.39 -28.05
N GLY A 129 -2.44 0.49 -29.06
CA GLY A 129 -1.81 1.80 -28.88
C GLY A 129 -2.28 2.91 -29.83
N GLY A 130 -2.02 4.16 -29.46
CA GLY A 130 -2.39 5.34 -30.26
C GLY A 130 -3.84 5.82 -30.09
N PHE A 131 -4.48 5.57 -28.94
CA PHE A 131 -5.88 5.92 -28.65
C PHE A 131 -6.01 6.93 -27.50
N THR A 132 -7.18 7.55 -27.35
CA THR A 132 -7.50 8.31 -26.13
C THR A 132 -7.66 7.38 -24.93
N ALA A 133 -8.19 6.18 -25.14
CA ALA A 133 -8.09 5.06 -24.21
C ALA A 133 -7.98 3.73 -24.96
N ALA A 134 -7.08 2.82 -24.58
CA ALA A 134 -7.04 1.53 -25.26
C ALA A 134 -8.33 0.74 -25.01
N ILE A 135 -8.75 0.61 -23.75
CA ILE A 135 -9.96 -0.13 -23.38
C ILE A 135 -10.79 0.72 -22.41
N VAL A 136 -12.03 0.98 -22.79
CA VAL A 136 -13.04 1.62 -21.95
C VAL A 136 -14.05 0.58 -21.51
N ILE A 137 -14.20 0.40 -20.20
CA ILE A 137 -15.28 -0.38 -19.63
C ILE A 137 -16.30 0.60 -19.06
N ASN A 138 -17.43 0.74 -19.75
CA ASN A 138 -18.45 1.73 -19.47
C ASN A 138 -19.84 1.21 -19.84
N GLY A 139 -20.60 0.80 -18.83
CA GLY A 139 -21.97 0.29 -18.96
C GLY A 139 -22.33 -0.38 -17.64
N GLY A 140 -23.58 -0.36 -17.16
CA GLY A 140 -23.91 -0.82 -15.80
C GLY A 140 -23.81 -2.35 -15.56
N ARG A 141 -22.99 -3.09 -16.33
CA ARG A 141 -22.87 -4.56 -16.29
C ARG A 141 -21.43 -4.98 -15.98
N SER A 142 -21.28 -5.88 -15.00
CA SER A 142 -20.01 -6.28 -14.37
C SER A 142 -19.41 -7.56 -14.96
N GLY A 143 -18.17 -7.90 -14.57
CA GLY A 143 -17.58 -9.22 -14.83
C GLY A 143 -16.64 -9.32 -16.04
N ASN A 144 -16.09 -8.21 -16.53
CA ASN A 144 -15.18 -8.24 -17.67
C ASN A 144 -13.75 -8.64 -17.26
N VAL A 145 -13.02 -9.25 -18.18
CA VAL A 145 -11.64 -9.70 -17.98
C VAL A 145 -10.74 -9.13 -19.06
N ILE A 146 -9.67 -8.44 -18.66
CA ILE A 146 -8.60 -7.96 -19.55
C ILE A 146 -7.34 -8.72 -19.17
N ALA A 147 -6.78 -9.55 -20.05
CA ALA A 147 -5.72 -10.50 -19.68
C ALA A 147 -4.76 -10.80 -20.83
N GLY A 148 -3.45 -10.79 -20.57
CA GLY A 148 -2.45 -11.11 -21.59
C GLY A 148 -2.33 -10.05 -22.70
N ASP A 149 -2.79 -8.82 -22.46
CA ASP A 149 -2.75 -7.72 -23.41
C ASP A 149 -1.54 -6.81 -23.19
N TYR A 150 -1.00 -6.24 -24.27
CA TYR A 150 0.07 -5.24 -24.26
C TYR A 150 -0.54 -3.87 -24.62
N ILE A 151 -0.70 -3.01 -23.62
CA ILE A 151 -1.49 -1.78 -23.69
C ILE A 151 -0.58 -0.57 -23.57
N GLY A 152 -0.51 0.22 -24.65
CA GLY A 152 0.37 1.37 -24.80
C GLY A 152 1.79 1.02 -25.27
N THR A 153 1.99 -0.20 -25.73
CA THR A 153 3.22 -0.69 -26.36
C THR A 153 2.92 -1.36 -27.68
N ASP A 154 3.95 -1.59 -28.49
CA ASP A 154 3.87 -2.48 -29.63
C ASP A 154 3.75 -3.96 -29.20
N ALA A 155 3.63 -4.85 -30.19
CA ALA A 155 3.56 -6.30 -30.00
C ALA A 155 4.78 -6.93 -29.28
N SER A 156 5.93 -6.24 -29.25
CA SER A 156 7.10 -6.71 -28.50
C SER A 156 7.00 -6.42 -27.00
N GLY A 157 6.24 -5.38 -26.64
CA GLY A 157 6.18 -4.87 -25.27
C GLY A 157 7.42 -4.08 -24.83
N GLU A 158 8.32 -3.76 -25.76
CA GLU A 158 9.55 -3.01 -25.51
C GLU A 158 9.50 -1.57 -26.05
N VAL A 159 8.62 -1.28 -27.01
CA VAL A 159 8.47 0.04 -27.64
C VAL A 159 7.14 0.65 -27.27
N ALA A 160 7.16 1.90 -26.79
CA ALA A 160 5.94 2.62 -26.46
C ALA A 160 5.13 2.97 -27.73
N LEU A 161 3.83 2.71 -27.66
CA LEU A 161 2.81 3.18 -28.59
C LEU A 161 1.71 3.88 -27.78
N PRO A 162 1.96 5.12 -27.31
CA PRO A 162 1.22 5.73 -26.21
C PRO A 162 -0.28 5.86 -26.44
N ASN A 163 -1.07 5.60 -25.40
CA ASN A 163 -2.44 6.08 -25.25
C ASN A 163 -2.52 7.20 -24.21
N SER A 164 -3.60 7.98 -24.19
CA SER A 164 -3.83 8.88 -23.04
C SER A 164 -4.19 8.09 -21.77
N THR A 165 -4.97 7.00 -21.91
CA THR A 165 -5.24 6.04 -20.83
C THR A 165 -5.07 4.61 -21.36
N GLY A 166 -4.48 3.71 -20.58
CA GLY A 166 -4.46 2.29 -20.93
C GLY A 166 -5.85 1.67 -20.75
N VAL A 167 -6.22 1.38 -19.50
CA VAL A 167 -7.55 0.84 -19.16
C VAL A 167 -8.35 1.86 -18.37
N PHE A 168 -9.53 2.23 -18.86
CA PHE A 168 -10.46 3.15 -18.20
C PHE A 168 -11.69 2.40 -17.70
N VAL A 169 -11.99 2.52 -16.40
CA VAL A 169 -13.17 1.89 -15.77
C VAL A 169 -14.04 2.94 -15.09
N SER A 170 -15.34 2.98 -15.41
CA SER A 170 -16.29 3.89 -14.77
C SER A 170 -17.64 3.24 -14.48
N ASN A 171 -18.27 3.59 -13.34
CA ASN A 171 -19.62 3.14 -12.93
C ASN A 171 -19.81 1.61 -12.86
N LEU A 172 -18.80 0.88 -12.35
CA LEU A 172 -18.69 -0.55 -12.62
C LEU A 172 -18.08 -1.40 -11.51
N SER A 173 -18.44 -2.68 -11.50
CA SER A 173 -17.97 -3.60 -10.47
C SER A 173 -17.47 -4.94 -11.02
N ASN A 174 -16.70 -5.66 -10.21
CA ASN A 174 -16.30 -7.05 -10.43
C ASN A 174 -15.55 -7.31 -11.75
N ASN A 175 -14.79 -6.35 -12.27
CA ASN A 175 -13.88 -6.59 -13.39
C ASN A 175 -12.52 -7.07 -12.91
N ARG A 176 -11.83 -7.83 -13.76
CA ARG A 176 -10.48 -8.31 -13.51
C ARG A 176 -9.54 -7.80 -14.60
N ILE A 177 -8.47 -7.11 -14.18
CA ILE A 177 -7.38 -6.67 -15.04
C ILE A 177 -6.14 -7.48 -14.63
N GLY A 178 -5.75 -8.42 -15.50
CA GLY A 178 -4.59 -9.29 -15.36
C GLY A 178 -4.92 -10.68 -14.81
N GLY A 179 -3.96 -11.32 -14.15
CA GLY A 179 -4.12 -12.66 -13.58
C GLY A 179 -2.89 -13.21 -12.87
N THR A 180 -3.06 -14.36 -12.20
CA THR A 180 -1.99 -14.99 -11.42
C THR A 180 -1.00 -15.80 -12.27
N THR A 181 -1.27 -15.96 -13.57
CA THR A 181 -0.40 -16.70 -14.50
C THR A 181 0.32 -15.74 -15.44
N ALA A 182 1.44 -16.16 -16.02
CA ALA A 182 2.15 -15.34 -17.01
C ALA A 182 1.30 -15.09 -18.28
N ALA A 183 0.44 -16.03 -18.68
CA ALA A 183 -0.44 -15.88 -19.83
C ALA A 183 -1.53 -14.83 -19.62
N ASP A 184 -1.95 -14.60 -18.37
CA ASP A 184 -2.97 -13.60 -18.05
C ASP A 184 -2.37 -12.20 -17.75
N ARG A 185 -1.04 -12.07 -17.72
CA ARG A 185 -0.35 -10.83 -17.35
C ARG A 185 -0.48 -9.79 -18.46
N ASN A 186 -1.08 -8.66 -18.14
CA ASN A 186 -1.00 -7.51 -19.03
C ASN A 186 0.33 -6.76 -18.84
N VAL A 187 0.80 -6.14 -19.92
CA VAL A 187 1.84 -5.10 -19.90
C VAL A 187 1.13 -3.78 -20.20
N ILE A 188 1.10 -2.85 -19.26
CA ILE A 188 0.35 -1.59 -19.36
C ILE A 188 1.32 -0.44 -19.16
N SER A 189 1.82 0.12 -20.26
CA SER A 189 3.03 0.93 -20.27
C SER A 189 2.98 2.01 -21.36
N GLY A 190 3.74 3.09 -21.21
CA GLY A 190 3.79 4.18 -22.19
C GLY A 190 2.52 5.05 -22.27
N ASN A 191 1.55 4.91 -21.36
CA ASN A 191 0.31 5.68 -21.37
C ASN A 191 0.40 6.96 -20.51
N GLY A 192 -0.64 7.81 -20.55
CA GLY A 192 -0.87 8.80 -19.50
C GLY A 192 -1.15 8.11 -18.16
N ASP A 193 -2.40 7.72 -17.89
CA ASP A 193 -2.69 6.78 -16.81
C ASP A 193 -2.61 5.34 -17.35
N GLY A 194 -1.88 4.46 -16.68
CA GLY A 194 -1.89 3.03 -17.04
C GLY A 194 -3.30 2.43 -16.85
N ILE A 195 -3.81 2.51 -15.62
CA ILE A 195 -5.19 2.14 -15.29
C ILE A 195 -5.86 3.31 -14.55
N LEU A 196 -6.99 3.78 -15.06
CA LEU A 196 -7.81 4.82 -14.45
C LEU A 196 -9.14 4.26 -13.96
N MET A 197 -9.37 4.38 -12.65
CA MET A 197 -10.56 3.92 -11.94
C MET A 197 -11.37 5.14 -11.48
N LEU A 198 -12.49 5.41 -12.13
CA LEU A 198 -13.34 6.56 -11.80
C LEU A 198 -14.30 6.26 -10.64
N VAL A 199 -15.22 7.21 -10.37
CA VAL A 199 -16.23 7.11 -9.31
C VAL A 199 -17.10 5.85 -9.42
N HIS A 200 -17.49 5.32 -8.26
CA HIS A 200 -18.34 4.13 -8.11
C HIS A 200 -17.78 2.87 -8.80
N THR A 201 -16.46 2.70 -8.76
CA THR A 201 -15.81 1.48 -9.20
C THR A 201 -15.57 0.56 -8.02
N ILE A 202 -16.32 -0.54 -7.87
CA ILE A 202 -16.26 -1.43 -6.69
C ILE A 202 -15.90 -2.88 -7.00
N ASN A 203 -15.16 -3.54 -6.10
CA ASN A 203 -14.82 -4.97 -6.21
C ASN A 203 -14.07 -5.35 -7.50
N ASN A 204 -13.36 -4.42 -8.12
CA ASN A 204 -12.48 -4.73 -9.23
C ASN A 204 -11.14 -5.25 -8.70
N VAL A 205 -10.51 -6.13 -9.48
CA VAL A 205 -9.23 -6.76 -9.13
C VAL A 205 -8.20 -6.44 -10.21
N ILE A 206 -7.14 -5.74 -9.83
CA ILE A 206 -5.98 -5.47 -10.67
C ILE A 206 -4.86 -6.36 -10.16
N GLN A 207 -4.49 -7.43 -10.86
CA GLN A 207 -3.54 -8.43 -10.34
C GLN A 207 -2.58 -8.96 -11.41
N GLY A 208 -1.33 -9.20 -11.00
CA GLY A 208 -0.30 -9.87 -11.80
C GLY A 208 0.11 -9.14 -13.08
N ASN A 209 -0.15 -7.84 -13.18
CA ASN A 209 0.22 -6.99 -14.31
C ASN A 209 1.64 -6.44 -14.17
N TYR A 210 2.25 -6.09 -15.30
CA TYR A 210 3.41 -5.19 -15.39
C TYR A 210 2.93 -3.81 -15.82
N ILE A 211 3.17 -2.79 -15.00
CA ILE A 211 2.62 -1.44 -15.18
C ILE A 211 3.77 -0.42 -15.12
N GLY A 212 4.10 0.15 -16.28
CA GLY A 212 5.18 1.12 -16.46
C GLY A 212 6.55 0.51 -16.78
N THR A 213 6.63 -0.80 -16.97
CA THR A 213 7.83 -1.53 -17.43
C THR A 213 7.64 -2.14 -18.81
N ASP A 214 8.72 -2.60 -19.42
CA ASP A 214 8.65 -3.48 -20.58
C ASP A 214 8.04 -4.86 -20.23
N ALA A 215 7.82 -5.69 -21.26
CA ALA A 215 7.29 -7.05 -21.10
C ALA A 215 8.16 -7.97 -20.23
N SER A 216 9.46 -7.70 -20.11
CA SER A 216 10.35 -8.43 -19.21
C SER A 216 10.18 -8.04 -17.73
N GLY A 217 9.63 -6.86 -17.46
CA GLY A 217 9.52 -6.30 -16.11
C GLY A 217 10.86 -5.79 -15.57
N THR A 218 11.83 -5.51 -16.44
CA THR A 218 13.20 -5.13 -16.04
C THR A 218 13.65 -3.78 -16.59
N LEU A 219 12.98 -3.23 -17.59
CA LEU A 219 13.25 -1.91 -18.16
C LEU A 219 12.07 -0.98 -17.97
N ARG A 220 12.35 0.32 -17.87
CA ARG A 220 11.32 1.35 -17.73
C ARG A 220 10.66 1.60 -19.08
N LEU A 221 9.34 1.61 -19.09
CA LEU A 221 8.50 2.05 -20.19
C LEU A 221 7.29 2.80 -19.60
N GLY A 222 7.60 3.81 -18.78
CA GLY A 222 6.67 4.37 -17.81
C GLY A 222 5.38 4.94 -18.38
N ASN A 223 4.29 4.77 -17.65
CA ASN A 223 3.14 5.64 -17.79
C ASN A 223 3.42 6.99 -17.08
N TYR A 224 2.50 7.96 -17.12
CA TYR A 224 2.52 9.07 -16.17
C TYR A 224 2.22 8.55 -14.75
N ASN A 225 1.01 8.06 -14.48
CA ASN A 225 0.69 7.29 -13.26
C ASN A 225 0.51 5.82 -13.60
N GLY A 226 0.90 4.91 -12.70
CA GLY A 226 0.64 3.48 -12.89
C GLY A 226 -0.85 3.13 -12.77
N VAL A 227 -1.39 3.27 -11.57
CA VAL A 227 -2.81 3.04 -11.26
C VAL A 227 -3.38 4.25 -10.54
N ASN A 228 -4.45 4.83 -11.05
CA ASN A 228 -5.05 6.05 -10.51
C ASN A 228 -6.53 5.81 -10.16
N PHE A 229 -6.90 6.08 -8.91
CA PHE A 229 -8.28 6.05 -8.44
C PHE A 229 -8.78 7.47 -8.18
N LEU A 230 -9.88 7.85 -8.84
CA LEU A 230 -10.50 9.16 -8.70
C LEU A 230 -11.85 9.08 -8.01
N SER A 231 -11.91 9.61 -6.79
CA SER A 231 -13.05 9.89 -5.93
C SER A 231 -13.98 8.70 -5.62
N GLY A 232 -14.35 8.55 -4.34
CA GLY A 232 -15.44 7.66 -3.90
C GLY A 232 -15.03 6.41 -3.11
N PHE A 233 -16.03 5.72 -2.57
CA PHE A 233 -15.86 4.43 -1.89
C PHE A 233 -15.78 3.31 -2.92
N ASN A 234 -14.60 2.71 -3.05
CA ASN A 234 -14.24 1.96 -4.23
C ASN A 234 -13.88 0.49 -3.93
N THR A 235 -13.64 0.05 -2.68
CA THR A 235 -13.44 -1.38 -2.29
C THR A 235 -12.76 -2.29 -3.33
N ASN A 236 -11.71 -1.78 -3.99
CA ASN A 236 -11.00 -2.52 -5.04
C ASN A 236 -9.74 -3.19 -4.47
N LEU A 237 -9.27 -4.21 -5.17
CA LEU A 237 -8.05 -4.92 -4.84
C LEU A 237 -6.98 -4.64 -5.91
N VAL A 238 -5.84 -4.10 -5.49
CA VAL A 238 -4.61 -4.02 -6.28
C VAL A 238 -3.61 -5.04 -5.74
N GLY A 239 -3.38 -6.08 -6.52
CA GLY A 239 -2.53 -7.22 -6.21
C GLY A 239 -3.35 -8.40 -5.69
N GLY A 240 -2.85 -9.09 -4.66
CA GLY A 240 -3.53 -10.22 -4.04
C GLY A 240 -2.59 -11.15 -3.30
N SER A 241 -3.14 -12.00 -2.43
CA SER A 241 -2.37 -12.94 -1.59
C SER A 241 -1.86 -14.18 -2.33
N THR A 242 -2.43 -14.50 -3.49
CA THR A 242 -2.07 -15.67 -4.29
C THR A 242 -0.75 -15.43 -5.02
N PRO A 243 0.18 -16.41 -5.09
CA PRO A 243 1.37 -16.29 -5.91
C PRO A 243 1.03 -15.85 -7.35
N GLY A 244 1.76 -14.85 -7.85
CA GLY A 244 1.51 -14.24 -9.16
C GLY A 244 0.42 -13.17 -9.19
N ALA A 245 -0.35 -12.94 -8.11
CA ALA A 245 -1.35 -11.86 -8.06
C ALA A 245 -0.71 -10.47 -7.86
N GLY A 246 0.51 -10.40 -7.31
CA GLY A 246 1.23 -9.15 -7.16
C GLY A 246 1.53 -8.46 -8.49
N ASN A 247 1.18 -7.18 -8.61
CA ASN A 247 1.58 -6.39 -9.77
C ASN A 247 3.02 -5.89 -9.61
N VAL A 248 3.69 -5.64 -10.73
CA VAL A 248 4.91 -4.85 -10.81
C VAL A 248 4.53 -3.47 -11.29
N ILE A 249 4.72 -2.45 -10.45
CA ILE A 249 4.29 -1.07 -10.72
C ILE A 249 5.50 -0.17 -10.54
N ALA A 250 6.22 0.08 -11.64
CA ALA A 250 7.50 0.75 -11.61
C ALA A 250 7.77 1.46 -12.93
N GLY A 251 8.75 2.37 -12.94
CA GLY A 251 9.17 3.09 -14.14
C GLY A 251 8.28 4.28 -14.51
N ASN A 252 7.15 4.49 -13.81
CA ASN A 252 6.20 5.56 -14.09
C ASN A 252 6.80 6.96 -13.82
N ASN A 253 6.32 7.97 -14.53
CA ASN A 253 6.85 9.34 -14.53
C ASN A 253 6.27 10.23 -13.42
N ASN A 254 5.32 9.71 -12.64
CA ASN A 254 4.83 10.30 -11.40
C ASN A 254 4.69 9.18 -10.34
N ASP A 255 3.49 8.91 -9.82
CA ASP A 255 3.26 7.95 -8.74
C ASP A 255 2.99 6.54 -9.29
N GLY A 256 3.36 5.52 -8.52
CA GLY A 256 3.02 4.13 -8.85
C GLY A 256 1.51 3.89 -8.74
N ILE A 257 0.96 4.14 -7.55
CA ILE A 257 -0.48 4.08 -7.28
C ILE A 257 -0.94 5.39 -6.64
N GLU A 258 -1.91 6.07 -7.24
CA GLU A 258 -2.56 7.26 -6.68
C GLU A 258 -4.00 6.94 -6.24
N LEU A 259 -4.33 7.22 -4.97
CA LEU A 259 -5.68 7.12 -4.40
C LEU A 259 -6.22 8.52 -4.12
N ASN A 260 -6.79 9.17 -5.12
CA ASN A 260 -7.27 10.55 -5.04
C ASN A 260 -8.77 10.60 -4.67
N GLY A 261 -9.12 11.05 -3.46
CA GLY A 261 -10.48 11.05 -2.95
C GLY A 261 -11.07 9.65 -2.72
N SER A 262 -10.27 8.59 -2.78
CA SER A 262 -10.74 7.20 -2.84
C SER A 262 -10.63 6.44 -1.52
N ALA A 263 -11.67 5.66 -1.17
CA ALA A 263 -11.76 4.98 0.11
C ALA A 263 -12.05 3.47 0.02
N GLY A 264 -11.55 2.73 1.00
CA GLY A 264 -11.84 1.30 1.20
C GLY A 264 -11.05 0.34 0.32
N ASN A 265 -10.02 0.81 -0.40
CA ASN A 265 -9.23 -0.04 -1.31
C ASN A 265 -8.18 -0.85 -0.54
N THR A 266 -7.81 -2.01 -1.10
CA THR A 266 -6.74 -2.86 -0.58
C THR A 266 -5.61 -2.97 -1.60
N ILE A 267 -4.39 -2.64 -1.20
CA ILE A 267 -3.16 -2.76 -1.99
C ILE A 267 -2.28 -3.79 -1.30
N GLN A 268 -2.08 -4.97 -1.88
CA GLN A 268 -1.35 -6.06 -1.23
C GLN A 268 -0.56 -6.94 -2.21
N GLY A 269 0.61 -7.42 -1.79
CA GLY A 269 1.42 -8.35 -2.56
C GLY A 269 2.16 -7.74 -3.76
N ASN A 270 2.21 -6.42 -3.90
CA ASN A 270 2.77 -5.75 -5.08
C ASN A 270 4.28 -5.45 -4.93
N TYR A 271 4.97 -5.38 -6.07
CA TYR A 271 6.31 -4.81 -6.22
C TYR A 271 6.19 -3.40 -6.80
N ILE A 272 6.45 -2.38 -5.99
CA ILE A 272 6.23 -0.98 -6.34
C ILE A 272 7.57 -0.24 -6.34
N GLY A 273 7.97 0.27 -7.50
CA GLY A 273 9.25 0.94 -7.72
C GLY A 273 10.45 0.01 -8.01
N THR A 274 10.22 -1.31 -8.03
CA THR A 274 11.27 -2.31 -8.33
C THR A 274 10.97 -3.09 -9.60
N ASN A 275 11.98 -3.78 -10.14
CA ASN A 275 11.78 -4.74 -11.23
C ASN A 275 10.94 -5.95 -10.77
N ALA A 276 10.57 -6.82 -11.72
CA ALA A 276 9.71 -7.97 -11.43
C ALA A 276 10.26 -8.98 -10.41
N ALA A 277 11.58 -9.01 -10.20
CA ALA A 277 12.22 -9.82 -9.17
C ALA A 277 12.29 -9.12 -7.79
N GLY A 278 11.96 -7.82 -7.73
CA GLY A 278 12.16 -6.96 -6.57
C GLY A 278 13.63 -6.69 -6.21
N ALA A 279 14.57 -7.10 -7.06
CA ALA A 279 16.00 -7.10 -6.75
C ALA A 279 16.72 -5.82 -7.16
N SER A 280 16.09 -4.96 -7.96
CA SER A 280 16.66 -3.69 -8.41
C SER A 280 15.58 -2.62 -8.51
N GLY A 281 15.92 -1.39 -8.14
CA GLY A 281 15.02 -0.24 -8.28
C GLY A 281 14.93 0.20 -9.73
N LEU A 282 13.72 0.28 -10.27
CA LEU A 282 13.42 1.00 -11.51
C LEU A 282 12.87 2.40 -11.22
N GLY A 283 12.23 2.53 -10.04
CA GLY A 283 11.63 3.73 -9.50
C GLY A 283 10.37 4.17 -10.22
N ASN A 284 9.36 4.59 -9.46
CA ASN A 284 8.44 5.62 -9.93
C ASN A 284 9.11 6.98 -9.69
N ALA A 285 8.89 7.98 -10.56
CA ALA A 285 9.62 9.24 -10.46
C ALA A 285 9.25 10.04 -9.20
N ASN A 286 8.05 9.83 -8.68
CA ASN A 286 7.59 10.39 -7.41
C ASN A 286 7.35 9.25 -6.40
N ASN A 287 6.15 9.10 -5.84
CA ASN A 287 5.91 8.16 -4.74
C ASN A 287 5.61 6.74 -5.24
N GLY A 288 5.84 5.76 -4.37
CA GLY A 288 5.35 4.40 -4.61
C GLY A 288 3.82 4.35 -4.55
N VAL A 289 3.27 4.76 -3.41
CA VAL A 289 1.82 4.89 -3.19
C VAL A 289 1.52 6.28 -2.66
N PHE A 290 0.70 7.04 -3.37
CA PHE A 290 0.20 8.32 -2.91
C PHE A 290 -1.29 8.20 -2.58
N VAL A 291 -1.63 8.37 -1.31
CA VAL A 291 -3.02 8.49 -0.89
C VAL A 291 -3.29 9.99 -0.76
N ASN A 292 -4.32 10.51 -1.45
CA ASN A 292 -4.67 11.94 -1.47
C ASN A 292 -6.18 12.14 -1.28
N PHE A 293 -6.68 12.94 -0.34
CA PHE A 293 -8.13 13.11 -0.01
C PHE A 293 -9.07 11.86 0.15
N GLY A 294 -8.59 10.60 0.08
CA GLY A 294 -9.23 9.33 0.45
C GLY A 294 -9.08 8.82 1.91
N CYS A 295 -9.56 7.59 2.21
CA CYS A 295 -9.44 7.02 3.56
C CYS A 295 -9.75 5.51 3.67
N CYS A 296 -9.55 4.93 4.86
CA CYS A 296 -9.93 3.55 5.16
C CYS A 296 -9.31 2.56 4.15
N ASN A 297 -8.16 2.92 3.59
CA ASN A 297 -7.43 2.09 2.66
C ASN A 297 -6.51 1.17 3.46
N LEU A 298 -6.31 -0.04 2.97
CA LEU A 298 -5.37 -1.00 3.50
C LEU A 298 -4.18 -1.13 2.55
N ILE A 299 -2.99 -0.79 3.01
CA ILE A 299 -1.74 -0.97 2.29
C ILE A 299 -0.95 -2.06 3.00
N GLY A 300 -0.93 -3.25 2.40
CA GLY A 300 -0.12 -4.41 2.81
C GLY A 300 -0.85 -5.45 3.65
N GLY A 301 -0.07 -6.36 4.22
CA GLY A 301 -0.51 -7.43 5.11
C GLY A 301 0.68 -8.23 5.66
N PHE A 302 0.46 -8.98 6.73
CA PHE A 302 1.55 -9.70 7.45
C PHE A 302 2.13 -10.89 6.71
N GLY A 303 1.37 -11.48 5.77
CA GLY A 303 1.81 -12.65 5.02
C GLY A 303 2.74 -12.26 3.86
N PRO A 304 3.68 -13.13 3.47
CA PRO A 304 4.56 -12.86 2.33
C PRO A 304 3.81 -12.62 1.01
N GLY A 305 2.61 -13.20 0.85
CA GLY A 305 1.75 -12.95 -0.31
C GLY A 305 0.96 -11.64 -0.24
N THR A 306 0.77 -11.04 0.94
CA THR A 306 -0.01 -9.78 1.10
C THR A 306 0.86 -8.57 1.38
N ARG A 307 2.12 -8.78 1.74
CA ARG A 307 3.13 -7.73 1.89
C ARG A 307 3.44 -7.06 0.55
N ASN A 308 3.37 -5.72 0.51
CA ASN A 308 3.98 -4.99 -0.60
C ASN A 308 5.48 -4.79 -0.35
N VAL A 309 6.24 -4.74 -1.45
CA VAL A 309 7.63 -4.28 -1.48
C VAL A 309 7.64 -2.94 -2.20
N ILE A 310 7.90 -1.86 -1.45
CA ILE A 310 7.75 -0.47 -1.92
C ILE A 310 9.10 0.21 -1.79
N SER A 311 9.86 0.23 -2.88
CA SER A 311 11.31 0.48 -2.84
C SER A 311 11.79 1.14 -4.13
N GLY A 312 12.87 1.93 -4.03
CA GLY A 312 13.53 2.56 -5.17
C GLY A 312 12.75 3.71 -5.83
N ASN A 313 11.70 4.22 -5.19
CA ASN A 313 10.93 5.35 -5.73
C ASN A 313 11.69 6.68 -5.58
N GLY A 314 11.44 7.62 -6.50
CA GLY A 314 12.09 8.93 -6.57
C GLY A 314 11.59 9.97 -5.56
N GLY A 315 10.46 9.70 -4.91
CA GLY A 315 9.91 10.41 -3.76
C GLY A 315 9.80 9.49 -2.54
N ASP A 316 8.65 9.50 -1.88
CA ASP A 316 8.38 8.66 -0.72
C ASP A 316 8.03 7.22 -1.12
N GLY A 317 8.21 6.28 -0.21
CA GLY A 317 7.62 4.95 -0.38
C GLY A 317 6.10 5.04 -0.40
N ILE A 318 5.54 5.58 0.69
CA ILE A 318 4.11 5.86 0.85
C ILE A 318 3.95 7.30 1.32
N LEU A 319 3.16 8.10 0.59
CA LEU A 319 2.71 9.43 1.01
C LEU A 319 1.21 9.39 1.32
N ILE A 320 0.82 9.94 2.47
CA ILE A 320 -0.58 10.06 2.91
C ILE A 320 -0.89 11.54 3.15
N SER A 321 -1.81 12.12 2.36
CA SER A 321 -2.26 13.51 2.52
C SER A 321 -3.79 13.65 2.57
N HIS A 322 -4.39 13.88 3.76
CA HIS A 322 -5.86 13.80 3.91
C HIS A 322 -6.52 14.66 4.99
N PRO A 323 -7.83 15.00 4.85
CA PRO A 323 -8.59 15.72 5.86
C PRO A 323 -9.65 14.91 6.65
N PHE A 324 -9.91 13.61 6.44
CA PHE A 324 -11.16 13.03 6.97
C PHE A 324 -11.08 11.74 7.80
N LEU A 325 -10.29 10.71 7.43
CA LEU A 325 -10.28 9.37 8.06
C LEU A 325 -8.97 8.61 7.77
N GLY A 326 -8.52 7.75 8.68
CA GLY A 326 -7.21 7.09 8.63
C GLY A 326 -7.05 5.96 7.61
N THR A 327 -5.80 5.72 7.21
CA THR A 327 -5.29 4.63 6.37
C THR A 327 -4.51 3.64 7.24
N THR A 328 -4.63 2.34 6.95
CA THR A 328 -3.82 1.32 7.61
C THR A 328 -2.67 0.89 6.69
N VAL A 329 -1.45 1.07 7.15
CA VAL A 329 -0.22 0.62 6.49
C VAL A 329 0.36 -0.51 7.33
N GLN A 330 0.32 -1.74 6.84
CA GLN A 330 0.75 -2.89 7.63
C GLN A 330 1.59 -3.91 6.87
N GLY A 331 2.57 -4.49 7.56
CA GLY A 331 3.35 -5.63 7.06
C GLY A 331 4.15 -5.37 5.80
N ASN A 332 4.32 -4.12 5.35
CA ASN A 332 5.05 -3.77 4.13
C ASN A 332 6.55 -3.81 4.35
N TRP A 333 7.29 -4.01 3.26
CA TRP A 333 8.73 -3.81 3.20
C TRP A 333 9.03 -2.57 2.36
N ILE A 334 9.61 -1.56 3.00
CA ILE A 334 9.75 -0.22 2.47
C ILE A 334 11.23 0.17 2.48
N GLY A 335 11.78 0.36 1.28
CA GLY A 335 13.21 0.61 1.06
C GLY A 335 14.10 -0.64 1.13
N VAL A 336 13.52 -1.84 1.17
CA VAL A 336 14.24 -3.11 1.21
C VAL A 336 13.69 -4.10 0.17
N ALA A 337 14.58 -4.87 -0.44
CA ALA A 337 14.22 -5.90 -1.41
C ALA A 337 13.52 -7.11 -0.74
N PRO A 338 12.89 -8.00 -1.51
CA PRO A 338 12.23 -9.21 -1.02
C PRO A 338 13.18 -10.26 -0.42
N SER A 339 14.50 -10.07 -0.57
CA SER A 339 15.51 -10.84 0.17
C SER A 339 15.58 -10.47 1.65
N GLY A 340 15.05 -9.30 2.04
CA GLY A 340 15.12 -8.74 3.39
C GLY A 340 16.51 -8.23 3.78
N THR A 341 17.49 -8.29 2.87
CA THR A 341 18.89 -7.96 3.17
C THR A 341 19.52 -7.02 2.13
N THR A 342 18.88 -6.83 0.98
CA THR A 342 19.31 -5.88 -0.03
C THR A 342 18.56 -4.56 0.18
N THR A 343 19.31 -3.47 0.31
CA THR A 343 18.74 -2.11 0.43
C THR A 343 18.33 -1.59 -0.94
N LEU A 344 17.13 -1.00 -1.02
CA LEU A 344 16.56 -0.38 -2.21
C LEU A 344 15.75 0.86 -1.76
N GLY A 345 16.39 1.75 -1.03
CA GLY A 345 15.77 2.92 -0.42
C GLY A 345 14.92 3.76 -1.36
N ASN A 346 13.81 4.30 -0.84
CA ASN A 346 13.13 5.42 -1.50
C ASN A 346 13.94 6.71 -1.30
N ALA A 347 13.80 7.65 -2.23
CA ALA A 347 14.60 8.87 -2.24
C ALA A 347 14.35 9.76 -1.02
N MET A 348 13.08 9.90 -0.63
CA MET A 348 12.65 10.71 0.49
C MET A 348 12.26 9.79 1.67
N TYR A 349 11.09 9.96 2.27
CA TYR A 349 10.70 9.17 3.43
C TYR A 349 10.28 7.76 3.04
N GLY A 350 10.43 6.80 3.96
CA GLY A 350 9.79 5.50 3.79
C GLY A 350 8.27 5.66 3.79
N ILE A 351 7.76 6.32 4.83
CA ILE A 351 6.36 6.73 4.94
C ILE A 351 6.31 8.20 5.35
N ASP A 352 5.57 9.01 4.61
CA ASP A 352 5.28 10.40 4.98
C ASP A 352 3.77 10.62 5.13
N ILE A 353 3.39 11.34 6.19
CA ILE A 353 2.01 11.66 6.53
C ILE A 353 1.91 13.16 6.79
N HIS A 354 1.10 13.87 6.00
CA HIS A 354 0.81 15.30 6.19
C HIS A 354 -0.68 15.56 6.24
N ALA A 355 -1.14 16.42 7.16
CA ALA A 355 -2.56 16.79 7.18
C ALA A 355 -2.85 18.18 7.75
N THR A 356 -3.12 19.17 6.90
CA THR A 356 -3.73 20.43 7.36
C THR A 356 -5.26 20.28 7.45
N ASN A 357 -5.80 19.62 8.48
CA ASN A 357 -7.24 19.76 8.77
C ASN A 357 -7.62 19.69 10.27
N PRO A 358 -8.08 20.79 10.88
CA PRO A 358 -8.54 20.82 12.27
C PRO A 358 -9.85 20.05 12.54
N SER A 359 -10.45 19.38 11.54
CA SER A 359 -11.77 18.73 11.64
C SER A 359 -11.74 17.20 11.75
N ALA A 360 -10.56 16.57 11.83
CA ALA A 360 -10.44 15.12 11.97
C ALA A 360 -11.11 14.63 13.26
N ARG A 361 -11.95 13.59 13.17
CA ARG A 361 -12.61 13.02 14.34
C ARG A 361 -11.59 12.33 15.26
N PRO A 362 -11.78 12.38 16.60
CA PRO A 362 -10.82 11.88 17.58
C PRO A 362 -10.53 10.36 17.58
N ASP A 363 -11.13 9.54 16.73
CA ASP A 363 -11.06 8.08 16.82
C ASP A 363 -10.54 7.39 15.55
N TRP A 364 -10.21 8.14 14.49
CA TRP A 364 -10.03 7.60 13.13
C TRP A 364 -8.72 8.03 12.46
N GLY A 365 -7.58 7.83 13.12
CA GLY A 365 -6.26 8.23 12.59
C GLY A 365 -5.50 7.09 11.88
N ASP A 366 -4.34 7.43 11.31
CA ASP A 366 -3.52 6.51 10.52
C ASP A 366 -2.82 5.48 11.41
N HIS A 367 -2.83 4.22 10.97
CA HIS A 367 -2.22 3.10 11.71
C HIS A 367 -1.08 2.49 10.90
N LEU A 368 0.14 2.60 11.42
CA LEU A 368 1.35 2.02 10.86
C LEU A 368 1.74 0.82 11.73
N PHE A 369 1.58 -0.40 11.21
CA PHE A 369 1.67 -1.60 12.01
C PHE A 369 2.55 -2.70 11.39
N GLY A 370 3.66 -3.04 12.04
CA GLY A 370 4.48 -4.20 11.64
C GLY A 370 5.17 -4.10 10.29
N ASN A 371 5.53 -2.89 9.85
CA ASN A 371 6.27 -2.66 8.61
C ASN A 371 7.79 -2.73 8.85
N VAL A 372 8.56 -3.07 7.82
CA VAL A 372 10.02 -2.88 7.76
C VAL A 372 10.29 -1.63 6.95
N ILE A 373 10.93 -0.62 7.55
CA ILE A 373 11.12 0.71 6.98
C ILE A 373 12.59 1.10 7.13
N SER A 374 13.35 0.86 6.07
CA SER A 374 14.82 0.84 6.14
C SER A 374 15.43 1.34 4.83
N ALA A 375 16.65 1.87 4.90
CA ALA A 375 17.40 2.45 3.78
C ALA A 375 16.75 3.64 3.05
N ASN A 376 15.67 4.24 3.58
CA ASN A 376 15.02 5.39 2.95
C ASN A 376 15.78 6.69 3.24
N GLY A 377 15.56 7.72 2.42
CA GLY A 377 16.08 9.05 2.64
C GLY A 377 17.37 9.38 1.89
N VAL A 378 17.71 8.64 0.83
CA VAL A 378 18.97 8.86 0.07
C VAL A 378 19.11 10.29 -0.48
N ALA A 379 18.02 11.04 -0.61
CA ALA A 379 17.95 12.42 -1.07
C ALA A 379 17.55 13.44 0.02
N GLY A 380 17.54 13.06 1.30
CA GLY A 380 17.27 13.98 2.42
C GLY A 380 15.97 13.71 3.19
N GLY A 381 15.60 12.44 3.38
CA GLY A 381 14.43 12.02 4.17
C GLY A 381 14.79 11.10 5.35
N SER A 382 13.77 10.64 6.06
CA SER A 382 13.84 9.78 7.25
C SER A 382 13.07 8.45 7.04
N GLY A 383 13.04 7.57 8.04
CA GLY A 383 12.21 6.36 7.97
C GLY A 383 10.72 6.71 7.86
N ILE A 384 10.19 7.38 8.88
CA ILE A 384 8.80 7.84 8.96
C ILE A 384 8.78 9.33 9.25
N ARG A 385 7.92 10.10 8.58
CA ARG A 385 7.56 11.47 8.98
C ARG A 385 6.06 11.57 9.23
N ILE A 386 5.71 12.25 10.32
CA ILE A 386 4.34 12.53 10.75
C ILE A 386 4.27 14.04 10.98
N GLY A 387 3.69 14.76 10.03
CA GLY A 387 3.86 16.20 9.90
C GLY A 387 2.57 17.00 9.69
N ASP A 388 2.74 18.32 9.72
CA ASP A 388 1.83 19.31 9.11
C ASP A 388 0.38 19.24 9.62
N GLY A 389 0.17 18.87 10.88
CA GLY A 389 -1.17 18.78 11.49
C GLY A 389 -1.80 17.39 11.47
N ALA A 390 -1.06 16.35 11.05
CA ALA A 390 -1.45 14.95 11.21
C ALA A 390 -1.89 14.68 12.65
N ASN A 391 -3.05 14.04 12.81
CA ASN A 391 -3.68 13.86 14.11
C ASN A 391 -3.98 12.39 14.31
N LEU A 392 -3.74 11.89 15.53
CA LEU A 392 -4.01 10.50 15.91
C LEU A 392 -3.26 9.45 15.07
N THR A 393 -1.96 9.66 14.81
CA THR A 393 -1.17 8.62 14.14
C THR A 393 -0.68 7.59 15.16
N ILE A 394 -0.93 6.30 14.91
CA ILE A 394 -0.46 5.19 15.75
C ILE A 394 0.60 4.40 14.99
N VAL A 395 1.81 4.36 15.52
CA VAL A 395 2.95 3.63 14.96
C VAL A 395 3.35 2.54 15.92
N VAL A 396 3.09 1.27 15.60
CA VAL A 396 3.32 0.14 16.50
C VAL A 396 3.98 -1.06 15.82
N ARG A 397 4.83 -1.77 16.56
CA ARG A 397 5.53 -3.00 16.11
C ARG A 397 6.29 -2.89 14.78
N ASN A 398 6.61 -1.69 14.32
CA ASN A 398 7.41 -1.49 13.11
C ASN A 398 8.90 -1.73 13.42
N LEU A 399 9.62 -2.12 12.38
CA LEU A 399 11.07 -2.27 12.35
C LEU A 399 11.62 -1.12 11.50
N VAL A 400 12.26 -0.14 12.14
CA VAL A 400 12.73 1.10 11.49
C VAL A 400 14.25 1.17 11.56
N GLY A 401 14.91 1.12 10.39
CA GLY A 401 16.37 1.12 10.25
C GLY A 401 17.03 -0.26 10.44
N THR A 402 16.23 -1.33 10.57
CA THR A 402 16.69 -2.71 10.76
C THR A 402 16.29 -3.62 9.60
N ASP A 403 16.90 -4.81 9.54
CA ASP A 403 16.42 -5.90 8.70
C ASP A 403 15.08 -6.47 9.21
N PRO A 404 14.39 -7.34 8.45
CA PRO A 404 13.12 -7.93 8.88
C PRO A 404 13.18 -8.80 10.14
N THR A 405 14.38 -9.12 10.65
CA THR A 405 14.54 -9.80 11.96
C THR A 405 14.63 -8.82 13.13
N GLY A 406 14.83 -7.52 12.85
CA GLY A 406 15.01 -6.48 13.86
C GLY A 406 16.41 -6.48 14.49
N THR A 407 17.39 -7.20 13.92
CA THR A 407 18.69 -7.42 14.57
C THR A 407 19.88 -6.84 13.82
N ALA A 408 19.80 -6.76 12.48
CA ALA A 408 20.87 -6.23 11.65
C ALA A 408 20.54 -4.82 11.15
N ALA A 409 21.58 -4.00 10.99
CA ALA A 409 21.43 -2.63 10.51
C ALA A 409 21.04 -2.58 9.02
N MET A 410 20.01 -1.79 8.72
CA MET A 410 19.61 -1.35 7.39
C MET A 410 19.21 0.14 7.45
N SER A 411 20.14 0.95 7.94
CA SER A 411 19.98 2.36 8.28
C SER A 411 19.13 3.16 7.29
N ASN A 412 18.11 3.88 7.78
CA ASN A 412 17.63 5.05 7.05
C ASN A 412 18.71 6.14 7.07
N TYR A 413 18.73 7.01 6.06
CA TYR A 413 19.76 8.04 5.88
C TYR A 413 19.56 9.27 6.77
N GLY A 414 18.34 9.47 7.29
CA GLY A 414 17.99 10.46 8.30
C GLY A 414 17.60 9.82 9.63
N ASP A 415 16.62 10.44 10.28
CA ASP A 415 16.05 9.96 11.55
C ASP A 415 15.21 8.70 11.33
N GLY A 416 14.92 7.96 12.42
CA GLY A 416 13.99 6.85 12.40
C GLY A 416 12.55 7.35 12.19
N VAL A 417 12.07 8.16 13.13
CA VAL A 417 10.73 8.76 13.11
C VAL A 417 10.84 10.27 13.37
N VAL A 418 10.21 11.08 12.52
CA VAL A 418 10.11 12.53 12.69
C VAL A 418 8.65 12.90 12.97
N ILE A 419 8.43 13.71 14.00
CA ILE A 419 7.13 14.25 14.38
C ILE A 419 7.20 15.77 14.30
N ASP A 420 6.35 16.38 13.48
CA ASP A 420 6.33 17.84 13.27
C ASP A 420 4.91 18.39 13.28
N SER A 421 4.53 19.06 14.37
CA SER A 421 3.19 19.65 14.55
C SER A 421 2.07 18.63 14.37
N ALA A 422 2.27 17.40 14.86
CA ALA A 422 1.34 16.30 14.72
C ALA A 422 0.78 15.84 16.09
N PRO A 423 -0.32 16.46 16.58
CA PRO A 423 -0.85 16.16 17.91
C PRO A 423 -1.38 14.73 18.02
N ARG A 424 -1.37 14.19 19.24
CA ARG A 424 -1.93 12.87 19.58
C ARG A 424 -1.29 11.71 18.79
N THR A 425 0.00 11.84 18.52
CA THR A 425 0.80 10.78 17.90
C THR A 425 1.22 9.77 18.98
N ALA A 426 1.05 8.48 18.70
CA ALA A 426 1.50 7.40 19.56
C ALA A 426 2.55 6.56 18.83
N ILE A 427 3.80 6.60 19.31
CA ILE A 427 4.89 5.74 18.89
C ILE A 427 5.03 4.65 19.94
N GLY A 428 4.63 3.43 19.58
CA GLY A 428 4.60 2.27 20.47
C GLY A 428 3.36 2.28 21.37
N GLY A 429 3.52 1.81 22.61
CA GLY A 429 2.46 1.52 23.57
C GLY A 429 2.59 0.11 24.13
N VAL A 430 1.82 -0.19 25.18
CA VAL A 430 1.93 -1.44 25.95
C VAL A 430 1.92 -2.69 25.07
N ASP A 431 3.00 -3.47 25.14
CA ASP A 431 3.28 -4.69 24.36
C ASP A 431 3.28 -4.46 22.85
N ALA A 432 3.42 -3.21 22.40
CA ALA A 432 3.26 -2.76 21.02
C ALA A 432 4.43 -1.90 20.52
N GLY A 433 5.54 -1.89 21.26
CA GLY A 433 6.79 -1.20 20.91
C GLY A 433 7.27 -1.44 19.49
N ASN A 434 7.80 -0.39 18.88
CA ASN A 434 8.59 -0.48 17.65
C ASN A 434 10.04 -0.83 17.98
N THR A 435 10.76 -1.39 17.01
CA THR A 435 12.23 -1.41 17.01
C THR A 435 12.72 -0.28 16.12
N ILE A 436 13.32 0.75 16.70
CA ILE A 436 13.84 1.93 15.99
C ILE A 436 15.34 2.00 16.26
N ALA A 437 16.11 1.49 15.32
CA ALA A 437 17.53 1.29 15.53
C ALA A 437 18.35 1.50 14.26
N PHE A 438 19.63 1.80 14.44
CA PHE A 438 20.61 1.94 13.37
C PHE A 438 20.30 3.02 12.34
N ASN A 439 19.42 3.98 12.63
CA ASN A 439 19.19 5.12 11.76
C ASN A 439 20.40 6.07 11.82
N ALA A 440 20.70 6.76 10.73
CA ALA A 440 21.87 7.64 10.68
C ALA A 440 21.71 8.89 11.57
N GLY A 441 20.47 9.32 11.82
CA GLY A 441 20.11 10.43 12.70
C GLY A 441 19.55 9.97 14.05
N ILE A 442 18.61 10.74 14.58
CA ILE A 442 17.89 10.52 15.84
C ILE A 442 16.90 9.36 15.69
N GLY A 443 16.66 8.58 16.75
CA GLY A 443 15.65 7.52 16.75
C GLY A 443 14.24 8.08 16.53
N VAL A 444 13.77 8.90 17.47
CA VAL A 444 12.50 9.64 17.39
C VAL A 444 12.75 11.13 17.62
N ASN A 445 12.54 11.95 16.60
CA ASN A 445 12.76 13.39 16.63
C ASN A 445 11.43 14.14 16.66
N VAL A 446 11.15 14.86 17.75
CA VAL A 446 9.95 15.70 17.88
C VAL A 446 10.36 17.15 17.62
N LEU A 447 10.10 17.61 16.39
CA LEU A 447 10.48 18.95 15.94
C LEU A 447 9.55 20.04 16.48
N SER A 448 8.26 19.71 16.64
CA SER A 448 7.27 20.65 17.16
C SER A 448 5.97 19.94 17.55
N GLY A 449 5.11 20.63 18.31
CA GLY A 449 3.82 20.09 18.78
C GLY A 449 3.88 19.40 20.13
N THR A 450 2.72 19.00 20.65
CA THR A 450 2.58 18.39 21.99
C THR A 450 1.72 17.13 21.93
N GLY A 451 1.83 16.27 22.93
CA GLY A 451 1.05 15.05 23.07
C GLY A 451 1.53 13.93 22.17
N ALA A 452 2.82 13.89 21.84
CA ALA A 452 3.47 12.76 21.20
C ALA A 452 3.91 11.75 22.25
N THR A 453 3.14 10.67 22.41
CA THR A 453 3.43 9.58 23.34
C THR A 453 4.43 8.62 22.72
N ILE A 454 5.56 8.41 23.38
CA ILE A 454 6.63 7.52 22.92
C ILE A 454 6.84 6.46 24.00
N SER A 455 6.24 5.29 23.84
CA SER A 455 6.17 4.30 24.92
C SER A 455 6.56 2.89 24.48
N ASP A 456 7.27 2.16 25.33
CA ASP A 456 7.58 0.73 25.17
C ASP A 456 8.39 0.38 23.89
N ASN A 457 8.98 1.38 23.24
CA ASN A 457 9.80 1.16 22.05
C ASN A 457 11.18 0.64 22.44
N SER A 458 11.74 -0.22 21.58
CA SER A 458 13.15 -0.57 21.56
C SER A 458 13.89 0.43 20.67
N ILE A 459 14.49 1.45 21.28
CA ILE A 459 15.20 2.52 20.57
C ILE A 459 16.68 2.41 20.93
N PHE A 460 17.55 2.11 19.96
CA PHE A 460 18.98 1.92 20.23
C PHE A 460 19.87 2.02 18.98
N ALA A 461 21.16 2.27 19.19
CA ALA A 461 22.19 2.34 18.17
C ALA A 461 21.86 3.28 17.00
N ASN A 462 21.13 4.36 17.25
CA ASN A 462 20.93 5.43 16.27
C ASN A 462 22.17 6.36 16.26
N GLY A 463 22.35 7.13 15.19
CA GLY A 463 23.50 8.02 15.05
C GLY A 463 23.42 9.29 15.91
N GLY A 464 22.21 9.66 16.33
CA GLY A 464 21.92 10.72 17.30
C GLY A 464 21.25 10.18 18.58
N LEU A 465 20.55 11.04 19.31
CA LEU A 465 19.80 10.64 20.50
C LEU A 465 18.70 9.63 20.16
N GLY A 466 18.32 8.80 21.13
CA GLY A 466 17.18 7.89 20.98
C GLY A 466 15.85 8.64 20.82
N ILE A 467 15.62 9.64 21.67
CA ILE A 467 14.52 10.59 21.58
C ILE A 467 15.12 11.99 21.72
N ASP A 468 14.75 12.91 20.84
CA ASP A 468 15.16 14.32 20.86
C ASP A 468 13.93 15.22 20.79
N LEU A 469 13.85 16.21 21.67
CA LEU A 469 12.81 17.25 21.64
C LEU A 469 13.43 18.56 21.18
N ALA A 470 12.94 19.14 20.10
CA ALA A 470 13.53 20.36 19.56
C ALA A 470 13.43 21.56 20.53
N PRO A 471 14.47 22.42 20.61
CA PRO A 471 15.68 22.43 19.77
C PRO A 471 16.68 21.33 20.15
N GLY A 472 17.32 20.73 19.15
CA GLY A 472 18.03 19.46 19.35
C GLY A 472 19.21 19.47 20.33
N GLY A 473 19.46 18.30 20.88
CA GLY A 473 20.36 18.06 22.01
C GLY A 473 19.56 17.83 23.29
N VAL A 474 20.23 17.29 24.32
CA VAL A 474 19.55 16.91 25.56
C VAL A 474 18.86 18.11 26.20
N THR A 475 17.54 18.01 26.34
CA THR A 475 16.66 19.00 26.95
C THR A 475 16.97 19.09 28.46
N PRO A 476 17.35 20.26 29.00
CA PRO A 476 17.69 20.37 30.42
C PRO A 476 16.47 20.21 31.33
N ASN A 477 16.60 19.45 32.43
CA ASN A 477 15.60 19.47 33.48
C ASN A 477 15.53 20.85 34.15
N ASP A 478 14.36 21.49 34.13
CA ASP A 478 14.09 22.76 34.81
C ASP A 478 13.30 22.54 36.11
N LYS A 479 12.96 23.63 36.82
CA LYS A 479 12.17 23.52 38.05
C LYS A 479 10.68 23.56 37.71
N ARG A 480 9.97 22.46 37.98
CA ARG A 480 8.53 22.28 37.83
C ARG A 480 8.01 22.27 36.39
N ASP A 481 8.88 22.13 35.39
CA ASP A 481 8.49 21.95 33.98
C ASP A 481 7.64 23.13 33.49
N GLY A 482 8.27 24.30 33.48
CA GLY A 482 7.65 25.56 33.05
C GLY A 482 7.76 25.80 31.54
N ASP A 483 8.34 24.86 30.82
CA ASP A 483 8.76 25.00 29.45
C ASP A 483 7.62 24.87 28.44
N VAL A 484 7.88 25.35 27.23
CA VAL A 484 6.98 25.26 26.07
C VAL A 484 7.79 24.79 24.88
N GLY A 485 7.18 24.00 23.99
CA GLY A 485 7.86 23.48 22.82
C GLY A 485 7.42 22.07 22.47
N ALA A 486 8.28 21.34 21.76
CA ALA A 486 8.10 19.94 21.44
C ALA A 486 7.86 19.13 22.72
N ASN A 487 6.69 18.48 22.82
CA ASN A 487 6.25 17.77 24.03
C ASN A 487 6.42 18.57 25.34
N GLN A 488 6.21 19.88 25.29
CA GLN A 488 6.43 20.80 26.42
C GLN A 488 7.84 20.75 27.02
N LEU A 489 8.82 20.18 26.30
CA LEU A 489 10.17 19.92 26.80
C LEU A 489 10.18 19.14 28.12
N GLN A 490 9.21 18.24 28.28
CA GLN A 490 8.96 17.44 29.48
C GLN A 490 10.27 16.97 30.15
N ASN A 491 10.40 17.25 31.45
CA ASN A 491 11.55 16.80 32.23
C ASN A 491 11.64 15.26 32.23
N PHE A 492 12.86 14.73 32.10
CA PHE A 492 13.12 13.29 32.21
C PHE A 492 13.40 12.87 33.66
N PRO A 493 13.20 11.58 34.01
CA PRO A 493 13.49 11.08 35.35
C PRO A 493 14.98 11.18 35.72
N GLU A 494 15.28 11.55 36.96
CA GLU A 494 16.65 11.50 37.49
C GLU A 494 16.85 10.19 38.27
N LEU A 495 17.64 9.26 37.70
CA LEU A 495 17.95 7.99 38.33
C LEU A 495 18.93 8.17 39.51
N GLN A 496 18.59 7.58 40.66
CA GLN A 496 19.40 7.64 41.88
C GLN A 496 20.14 6.34 42.16
N SER A 497 19.52 5.20 41.84
CA SER A 497 20.12 3.88 42.05
C SER A 497 19.51 2.85 41.10
N ALA A 498 20.34 1.94 40.61
CA ALA A 498 19.93 0.71 39.93
C ALA A 498 20.73 -0.44 40.53
N VAL A 499 20.11 -1.24 41.38
CA VAL A 499 20.80 -2.32 42.12
C VAL A 499 20.12 -3.65 41.85
N SER A 500 20.88 -4.67 41.44
CA SER A 500 20.36 -5.99 41.10
C SER A 500 21.11 -7.15 41.76
N ARG A 501 20.35 -8.15 42.21
CA ARG A 501 20.86 -9.45 42.66
C ARG A 501 20.58 -10.49 41.57
N GLY A 502 21.61 -10.88 40.82
CA GLY A 502 21.42 -11.71 39.64
C GLY A 502 20.67 -10.92 38.57
N THR A 503 19.53 -11.42 38.08
CA THR A 503 18.72 -10.78 37.04
C THR A 503 17.48 -10.07 37.58
N SER A 504 17.42 -9.77 38.88
CA SER A 504 16.30 -9.04 39.49
C SER A 504 16.85 -7.86 40.26
N GLY A 505 16.38 -6.66 39.92
CA GLY A 505 16.85 -5.44 40.55
C GLY A 505 15.76 -4.39 40.74
N THR A 506 16.13 -3.36 41.49
CA THR A 506 15.28 -2.21 41.77
C THR A 506 15.95 -0.96 41.25
N VAL A 507 15.23 -0.20 40.45
CA VAL A 507 15.58 1.15 40.00
C VAL A 507 14.80 2.14 40.84
N ARG A 508 15.49 3.15 41.37
CA ARG A 508 14.89 4.27 42.11
C ARG A 508 15.32 5.57 41.49
N GLY A 509 14.41 6.52 41.46
CA GLY A 509 14.68 7.86 40.96
C GLY A 509 13.63 8.84 41.43
N LYS A 510 13.78 10.07 40.95
CA LYS A 510 12.85 11.16 41.20
C LYS A 510 12.48 11.85 39.89
N LEU A 511 11.39 12.60 39.92
CA LEU A 511 10.98 13.52 38.87
C LEU A 511 10.63 14.85 39.53
N ASP A 512 11.17 15.96 39.01
CA ASP A 512 10.66 17.31 39.27
C ASP A 512 9.97 17.78 37.99
N SER A 513 8.65 17.92 38.01
CA SER A 513 7.87 18.37 36.86
C SER A 513 6.60 19.10 37.33
N VAL A 514 5.59 19.24 36.47
CA VAL A 514 4.35 19.98 36.73
C VAL A 514 3.74 19.52 38.08
N PRO A 515 3.48 20.44 39.04
CA PRO A 515 2.98 20.07 40.37
C PRO A 515 1.61 19.42 40.36
N SER A 516 1.42 18.42 41.23
CA SER A 516 0.15 17.71 41.42
C SER A 516 -0.40 17.05 40.15
N SER A 517 0.51 16.59 39.29
CA SER A 517 0.21 15.92 38.03
C SER A 517 0.69 14.47 38.05
N SER A 518 0.02 13.61 37.30
CA SER A 518 0.43 12.22 37.13
C SER A 518 1.36 12.05 35.93
N PHE A 519 2.31 11.15 36.09
CA PHE A 519 3.27 10.77 35.07
C PHE A 519 3.41 9.25 35.06
N ARG A 520 3.61 8.69 33.87
CA ARG A 520 4.06 7.32 33.73
C ARG A 520 5.56 7.31 33.48
N ILE A 521 6.29 6.61 34.34
CA ILE A 521 7.74 6.41 34.23
C ILE A 521 7.98 5.06 33.57
N GLU A 522 8.72 5.03 32.46
CA GLU A 522 9.19 3.79 31.84
C GLU A 522 10.69 3.64 32.04
N VAL A 523 11.14 2.44 32.37
CA VAL A 523 12.55 2.12 32.63
C VAL A 523 13.05 1.15 31.57
N PHE A 524 14.23 1.43 31.04
CA PHE A 524 14.85 0.69 29.96
C PHE A 524 16.26 0.23 30.31
N GLY A 525 16.65 -0.91 29.75
CA GLY A 525 17.97 -1.50 29.83
C GLY A 525 18.70 -1.40 28.51
N ASN A 526 20.01 -1.13 28.57
CA ASN A 526 20.89 -0.90 27.44
C ASN A 526 22.18 -1.70 27.61
N ALA A 527 22.72 -2.19 26.49
CA ALA A 527 24.02 -2.87 26.48
C ALA A 527 25.19 -1.90 26.68
N ALA A 528 25.03 -0.62 26.33
CA ALA A 528 26.02 0.43 26.48
C ALA A 528 25.33 1.77 26.79
N CYS A 529 26.08 2.69 27.38
CA CYS A 529 25.66 4.08 27.48
C CYS A 529 25.84 4.77 26.12
N ASP A 530 24.84 5.52 25.68
CA ASP A 530 24.94 6.41 24.53
C ASP A 530 26.09 7.43 24.71
N PRO A 531 26.82 7.81 23.64
CA PRO A 531 27.91 8.78 23.73
C PRO A 531 27.53 10.15 24.29
N SER A 532 26.27 10.57 24.20
CA SER A 532 25.78 11.82 24.81
C SER A 532 25.74 11.77 26.35
N GLY A 533 25.73 10.57 26.93
CA GLY A 533 25.44 10.34 28.35
C GLY A 533 23.96 10.09 28.65
N ASN A 534 23.08 10.29 27.66
CA ASN A 534 21.64 10.03 27.72
C ASN A 534 21.30 8.85 26.82
N GLY A 535 20.86 7.75 27.43
CA GLY A 535 21.36 6.43 27.02
C GLY A 535 20.54 5.62 26.02
N GLU A 536 19.57 6.18 25.30
CA GLU A 536 18.59 5.40 24.53
C GLU A 536 17.82 4.37 25.40
N GLY A 537 17.02 3.49 24.80
CA GLY A 537 16.19 2.52 25.50
C GLY A 537 15.99 1.24 24.70
N GLN A 538 16.96 0.33 24.76
CA GLN A 538 16.97 -0.89 23.96
C GLN A 538 15.94 -1.92 24.43
N THR A 539 15.83 -2.15 25.74
CA THR A 539 14.96 -3.19 26.31
C THR A 539 14.02 -2.56 27.33
N PHE A 540 12.71 -2.64 27.11
CA PHE A 540 11.73 -2.23 28.13
C PHE A 540 11.82 -3.17 29.35
N LEU A 541 11.99 -2.59 30.54
CA LEU A 541 12.17 -3.33 31.79
C LEU A 541 10.93 -3.28 32.69
N GLY A 542 10.17 -2.19 32.62
CA GLY A 542 8.97 -1.99 33.40
C GLY A 542 8.57 -0.53 33.52
N ALA A 543 7.45 -0.29 34.19
CA ALA A 543 6.92 1.05 34.40
C ALA A 543 6.38 1.27 35.83
N ALA A 544 6.25 2.53 36.22
CA ALA A 544 5.58 2.95 37.44
C ALA A 544 4.77 4.22 37.19
N ASP A 545 3.62 4.34 37.84
CA ASP A 545 2.88 5.59 37.90
C ASP A 545 3.43 6.44 39.06
N LEU A 546 3.58 7.73 38.82
CA LEU A 546 4.11 8.71 39.76
C LEU A 546 3.19 9.94 39.78
N THR A 547 2.89 10.47 40.96
CA THR A 547 2.22 11.76 41.12
C THR A 547 3.16 12.73 41.80
N THR A 548 3.39 13.89 41.20
CA THR A 548 4.20 14.94 41.81
C THR A 548 3.44 15.61 42.95
N ASN A 549 4.15 16.09 43.97
CA ASN A 549 3.55 16.88 45.05
C ASN A 549 3.30 18.33 44.62
N ASN A 550 2.73 19.16 45.51
CA ASN A 550 2.52 20.60 45.28
C ASN A 550 3.81 21.38 44.96
N GLY A 551 4.98 20.80 45.24
CA GLY A 551 6.29 21.36 44.92
C GLY A 551 6.80 20.99 43.53
N GLY A 552 6.17 20.05 42.83
CA GLY A 552 6.61 19.46 41.56
C GLY A 552 7.35 18.13 41.70
N ASN A 553 7.60 17.65 42.92
CA ASN A 553 8.52 16.54 43.15
C ASN A 553 7.77 15.22 43.36
N GLY A 554 8.25 14.13 42.74
CA GLY A 554 7.83 12.77 43.00
C GLY A 554 9.02 11.81 43.05
N GLU A 555 8.85 10.67 43.72
CA GLU A 555 9.82 9.57 43.75
C GLU A 555 9.17 8.30 43.19
N PHE A 556 9.95 7.49 42.47
CA PHE A 556 9.49 6.22 41.94
C PHE A 556 10.44 5.08 42.28
N SER A 557 9.90 3.86 42.23
CA SER A 557 10.67 2.63 42.37
C SER A 557 10.10 1.57 41.42
N VAL A 558 10.92 1.04 40.52
CA VAL A 558 10.55 -0.04 39.59
C VAL A 558 11.38 -1.26 39.92
N THR A 559 10.73 -2.42 40.08
CA THR A 559 11.43 -3.71 40.17
C THR A 559 11.34 -4.40 38.83
N ALA A 560 12.49 -4.76 38.27
CA ALA A 560 12.57 -5.27 36.91
C ALA A 560 13.71 -6.30 36.75
N ALA A 561 13.76 -6.91 35.56
CA ALA A 561 14.76 -7.90 35.23
C ALA A 561 15.98 -7.28 34.54
N PHE A 562 17.07 -7.07 35.28
CA PHE A 562 18.36 -6.58 34.77
C PHE A 562 19.50 -7.09 35.66
N ALA A 563 20.73 -7.09 35.15
CA ALA A 563 21.94 -7.59 35.80
C ALA A 563 22.93 -6.47 36.15
N PRO A 564 23.84 -6.68 37.12
CA PRO A 564 24.94 -5.75 37.34
C PRO A 564 25.80 -5.63 36.08
N GLY A 565 26.11 -4.40 35.68
CA GLY A 565 26.81 -4.10 34.43
C GLY A 565 25.89 -3.61 33.30
N ASP A 566 24.58 -3.81 33.40
CA ASP A 566 23.62 -3.22 32.47
C ASP A 566 23.53 -1.70 32.68
N TYR A 567 23.21 -0.98 31.61
CA TYR A 567 22.99 0.46 31.66
C TYR A 567 21.48 0.75 31.69
N ILE A 568 21.05 1.61 32.60
CA ILE A 568 19.63 1.91 32.83
C ILE A 568 19.33 3.35 32.45
N THR A 569 18.21 3.55 31.75
CA THR A 569 17.61 4.86 31.44
C THR A 569 16.12 4.83 31.76
N ALA A 570 15.48 6.00 31.74
CA ALA A 570 14.05 6.12 31.89
C ALA A 570 13.48 7.31 31.10
N THR A 571 12.19 7.24 30.79
CA THR A 571 11.39 8.35 30.26
C THR A 571 10.23 8.66 31.21
N ALA A 572 9.66 9.86 31.08
CA ALA A 572 8.44 10.27 31.76
C ALA A 572 7.41 10.72 30.72
N THR A 573 6.18 10.26 30.85
CA THR A 573 5.05 10.68 30.01
C THR A 573 3.96 11.30 30.88
N ASP A 574 3.54 12.53 30.58
CA ASP A 574 2.44 13.19 31.29
C ASP A 574 1.05 12.67 30.85
N GLU A 575 -0.02 13.09 31.55
CA GLU A 575 -1.40 12.70 31.21
C GLU A 575 -1.87 13.20 29.83
N SER A 576 -1.21 14.21 29.26
CA SER A 576 -1.49 14.72 27.91
C SER A 576 -0.71 13.97 26.82
N GLY A 577 0.12 13.00 27.22
CA GLY A 577 0.90 12.15 26.33
C GLY A 577 2.26 12.73 25.95
N ASN A 578 2.71 13.84 26.54
CA ASN A 578 4.04 14.40 26.28
C ASN A 578 5.10 13.50 26.92
N THR A 579 5.94 12.89 26.09
CA THR A 579 7.05 12.05 26.57
C THR A 579 8.36 12.81 26.50
N SER A 580 9.15 12.71 27.56
CA SER A 580 10.52 13.24 27.62
C SER A 580 11.52 12.43 26.80
N GLU A 581 12.69 13.02 26.61
CA GLU A 581 13.88 12.28 26.18
C GLU A 581 14.29 11.22 27.22
N PHE A 582 15.23 10.34 26.85
CA PHE A 582 15.80 9.41 27.81
C PHE A 582 16.65 10.13 28.86
N SER A 583 16.53 9.68 30.11
CA SER A 583 17.35 10.15 31.22
C SER A 583 18.85 9.95 31.00
N GLY A 584 19.63 10.64 31.83
CA GLY A 584 21.02 10.29 32.05
C GLY A 584 21.16 8.80 32.40
N CYS A 585 22.16 8.16 31.82
CA CYS A 585 22.39 6.74 31.94
C CYS A 585 23.02 6.36 33.28
N LEU A 586 22.54 5.29 33.92
CA LEU A 586 23.05 4.79 35.18
C LEU A 586 23.51 3.33 35.07
N LEU A 587 24.76 3.06 35.45
CA LEU A 587 25.30 1.70 35.51
C LEU A 587 24.67 0.94 36.68
N ALA A 588 24.08 -0.22 36.41
CA ALA A 588 23.54 -1.10 37.43
C ALA A 588 24.65 -1.80 38.23
N THR A 589 24.51 -1.83 39.55
CA THR A 589 25.49 -2.43 40.46
C THR A 589 24.92 -3.62 41.23
N ALA A 590 25.81 -4.47 41.73
CA ALA A 590 25.45 -5.45 42.75
C ALA A 590 25.18 -4.72 44.09
N PRO A 591 24.36 -5.29 44.99
CA PRO A 591 24.23 -4.75 46.34
C PRO A 591 25.55 -4.90 47.09
N ASP A 592 25.84 -3.91 47.91
CA ASP A 592 26.95 -3.92 48.86
C ASP A 592 26.94 -5.13 49.81
#